data_AF-A0A1G8I2B9-F1
#
_entry.id   AF-A0A1G8I2B9-F1
#
_cell.length_a   1.000
_cell.length_b   1.000
_cell.length_c   1.000
_cell.angle_alpha   90.00
_cell.angle_beta   90.00
_cell.angle_gamma   90.00
#
_symmetry.space_group_name_H-M   'P 1'
#
loop_
_entity.id
_entity.type
_entity.pdbx_description
1 polymer ?
#
loop_
_entity_poly.entity_id
_entity_poly.type
_entity_poly.pdbx_seq_one_letter_code
_entity_poly.pdbx_strand_id
1 'polypeptide(L)'
;EIVVDNFAGGGGASKGISAGLGCHVDIAINHDPDAIDMHKVNHPETKHYCESVWDVDPIEACSGRPVGLAWFSPDCKHFSKAKGDKPVDQKIRGLAWVAIRWALKVPVRVMMLENVEEFMTWGPLVKVNGKSRPCPKRKGETFDAFVKVLTTGLSPYHPAWSEMCDAIGINDDVEAKKRLRRGLGYQVEHRMIKACDYGAGTSRERFFLIARNDNAKILWPETTHGEGKLDYITAADSVDWSIPVTSIFGRKKPLAPKTIERIIKGLEKYVFNNDNPFFVPEQAVVPFITECANGSSQRNMRIDEPLRTITAHPKGGSFALVTSHVIKFRNGNIGHGMDEPMHTISAGGNHLGEVRAFLISYYGTSSAQNISEPLNTITTKDRHGLVIVKINGEDYQVIDIGLRMFEPHELFKAQGFGDKYKISHDSNGKKLTKKNQVAKVGNSVSPVVAKALVRANLGESVSSAVAA
;
A
#
# COMPACT_ATOMS: atom_id res chain seq x y z
N GLU A 1 -15.70 -24.14 -14.56
CA GLU A 1 -15.53 -22.69 -14.83
C GLU A 1 -14.08 -22.32 -14.62
N ILE A 2 -13.59 -21.23 -15.21
CA ILE A 2 -12.22 -20.73 -15.01
C ILE A 2 -12.19 -19.42 -14.22
N VAL A 3 -11.00 -19.07 -13.74
CA VAL A 3 -10.70 -17.85 -13.00
C VAL A 3 -9.74 -16.96 -13.80
N VAL A 4 -10.11 -15.70 -13.99
CA VAL A 4 -9.34 -14.75 -14.80
C VAL A 4 -8.99 -13.51 -13.97
N ASP A 5 -7.71 -13.15 -13.92
CA ASP A 5 -7.20 -11.92 -13.32
C ASP A 5 -6.76 -10.93 -14.41
N ASN A 6 -7.62 -9.93 -14.67
CA ASN A 6 -7.29 -8.82 -15.56
C ASN A 6 -6.55 -7.74 -14.79
N PHE A 7 -5.49 -7.21 -15.40
CA PHE A 7 -4.61 -6.23 -14.77
C PHE A 7 -3.87 -6.81 -13.54
N ALA A 8 -3.45 -8.07 -13.63
CA ALA A 8 -2.95 -8.88 -12.50
C ALA A 8 -1.75 -8.28 -11.73
N GLY A 9 -0.99 -7.39 -12.37
CA GLY A 9 0.15 -6.72 -11.77
C GLY A 9 1.16 -7.72 -11.24
N GLY A 10 1.71 -7.44 -10.06
CA GLY A 10 2.63 -8.36 -9.38
C GLY A 10 1.96 -9.56 -8.70
N GLY A 11 0.64 -9.79 -8.86
CA GLY A 11 -0.08 -10.99 -8.37
C GLY A 11 -0.78 -10.87 -7.02
N GLY A 12 -1.03 -9.65 -6.52
CA GLY A 12 -1.70 -9.46 -5.24
C GLY A 12 -3.14 -10.01 -5.20
N ALA A 13 -3.94 -9.70 -6.23
CA ALA A 13 -5.28 -10.24 -6.40
C ALA A 13 -5.24 -11.76 -6.59
N SER A 14 -4.47 -12.25 -7.57
CA SER A 14 -4.25 -13.69 -7.81
C SER A 14 -3.85 -14.48 -6.56
N LYS A 15 -2.96 -13.95 -5.70
CA LYS A 15 -2.61 -14.59 -4.43
C LYS A 15 -3.79 -14.72 -3.47
N GLY A 16 -4.59 -13.66 -3.36
CA GLY A 16 -5.79 -13.66 -2.54
C GLY A 16 -6.88 -14.57 -3.09
N ILE A 17 -7.15 -14.51 -4.40
CA ILE A 17 -8.08 -15.37 -5.12
C ILE A 17 -7.73 -16.84 -4.88
N SER A 18 -6.45 -17.20 -5.07
CA SER A 18 -6.02 -18.59 -4.92
C SER A 18 -6.19 -19.11 -3.48
N ALA A 19 -5.87 -18.27 -2.49
CA ALA A 19 -6.08 -18.60 -1.08
C ALA A 19 -7.57 -18.62 -0.67
N GLY A 20 -8.42 -17.94 -1.43
CA GLY A 20 -9.85 -17.86 -1.21
C GLY A 20 -10.60 -19.06 -1.77
N LEU A 21 -10.25 -19.48 -2.98
CA LEU A 21 -10.87 -20.61 -3.68
C LEU A 21 -10.21 -21.96 -3.37
N GLY A 22 -8.94 -21.96 -2.95
CA GLY A 22 -8.17 -23.21 -2.83
C GLY A 22 -7.66 -23.77 -4.16
N CYS A 23 -7.78 -23.02 -5.27
CA CYS A 23 -7.24 -23.36 -6.59
C CYS A 23 -6.45 -22.18 -7.18
N HIS A 24 -5.66 -22.41 -8.22
CA HIS A 24 -4.89 -21.35 -8.89
C HIS A 24 -5.77 -20.50 -9.81
N VAL A 25 -5.29 -19.31 -10.18
CA VAL A 25 -5.88 -18.50 -11.25
C VAL A 25 -5.50 -19.11 -12.60
N ASP A 26 -6.48 -19.38 -13.47
CA ASP A 26 -6.23 -20.00 -14.79
C ASP A 26 -5.53 -19.02 -15.76
N ILE A 27 -5.97 -17.76 -15.78
CA ILE A 27 -5.51 -16.75 -16.74
C ILE A 27 -5.16 -15.45 -16.03
N ALA A 28 -3.98 -14.89 -16.30
CA ALA A 28 -3.57 -13.56 -15.85
C ALA A 28 -3.16 -12.69 -17.04
N ILE A 29 -3.66 -11.45 -17.08
CA ILE A 29 -3.41 -10.52 -18.19
C ILE A 29 -2.76 -9.24 -17.66
N ASN A 30 -1.61 -8.87 -18.21
CA ASN A 30 -0.95 -7.61 -17.92
C ASN A 30 0.04 -7.21 -19.02
N HIS A 31 0.16 -5.92 -19.30
CA HIS A 31 1.07 -5.42 -20.35
C HIS A 31 2.51 -5.20 -19.86
N ASP A 32 2.75 -5.13 -18.54
CA ASP A 32 4.07 -4.88 -17.95
C ASP A 32 4.86 -6.20 -17.82
N PRO A 33 5.94 -6.40 -18.60
CA PRO A 33 6.72 -7.63 -18.58
C PRO A 33 7.31 -7.94 -17.20
N ASP A 34 7.78 -6.92 -16.47
CA ASP A 34 8.33 -7.10 -15.11
C ASP A 34 7.23 -7.54 -14.13
N ALA A 35 5.97 -7.15 -14.37
CA ALA A 35 4.84 -7.57 -13.54
C ALA A 35 4.47 -9.03 -13.81
N ILE A 36 4.31 -9.39 -15.09
CA ILE A 36 4.05 -10.77 -15.50
C ILE A 36 5.16 -11.71 -15.05
N ASP A 37 6.41 -11.27 -15.12
CA ASP A 37 7.53 -12.09 -14.73
C ASP A 37 7.50 -12.42 -13.22
N MET A 38 7.31 -11.42 -12.35
CA MET A 38 7.06 -11.65 -10.92
C MET A 38 5.83 -12.53 -10.68
N HIS A 39 4.78 -12.36 -11.48
CA HIS A 39 3.58 -13.18 -11.42
C HIS A 39 3.89 -14.66 -11.73
N LYS A 40 4.65 -14.95 -12.79
CA LYS A 40 5.05 -16.31 -13.19
C LYS A 40 5.81 -17.05 -12.09
N VAL A 41 6.70 -16.35 -11.40
CA VAL A 41 7.50 -16.93 -10.31
C VAL A 41 6.62 -17.40 -9.13
N ASN A 42 5.49 -16.73 -8.91
CA ASN A 42 4.57 -17.00 -7.79
C ASN A 42 3.31 -17.79 -8.18
N HIS A 43 2.98 -17.82 -9.47
CA HIS A 43 1.81 -18.48 -10.04
C HIS A 43 2.21 -19.24 -11.31
N PRO A 44 3.00 -20.32 -11.19
CA PRO A 44 3.55 -21.04 -12.34
C PRO A 44 2.49 -21.81 -13.13
N GLU A 45 1.35 -22.16 -12.51
CA GLU A 45 0.25 -22.87 -13.18
C GLU A 45 -0.63 -21.95 -14.05
N THR A 46 -0.55 -20.63 -13.83
CA THR A 46 -1.36 -19.64 -14.54
C THR A 46 -0.88 -19.46 -15.99
N LYS A 47 -1.81 -19.33 -16.93
CA LYS A 47 -1.50 -18.89 -18.30
C LYS A 47 -1.41 -17.36 -18.34
N HIS A 48 -0.23 -16.83 -18.65
CA HIS A 48 0.00 -15.38 -18.70
C HIS A 48 -0.10 -14.82 -20.11
N TYR A 49 -0.87 -13.75 -20.27
CA TYR A 49 -0.87 -12.90 -21.46
C TYR A 49 -0.11 -11.60 -21.14
N CYS A 50 1.07 -11.44 -21.76
CA CYS A 50 1.95 -10.29 -21.57
C CYS A 50 1.71 -9.23 -22.64
N GLU A 51 0.49 -8.69 -22.69
CA GLU A 51 0.02 -7.77 -23.73
C GLU A 51 -1.05 -6.84 -23.18
N SER A 52 -1.57 -5.94 -24.02
CA SER A 52 -2.67 -5.06 -23.63
C SER A 52 -3.94 -5.90 -23.37
N VAL A 53 -4.69 -5.53 -22.34
CA VAL A 53 -6.03 -6.09 -22.07
C VAL A 53 -7.02 -5.89 -23.24
N TRP A 54 -6.75 -4.94 -24.14
CA TRP A 54 -7.54 -4.71 -25.34
C TRP A 54 -7.21 -5.70 -26.46
N ASP A 55 -5.99 -6.24 -26.47
CA ASP A 55 -5.49 -7.14 -27.52
C ASP A 55 -5.91 -8.60 -27.26
N VAL A 56 -6.09 -8.97 -25.99
CA VAL A 56 -6.63 -10.29 -25.62
C VAL A 56 -8.12 -10.39 -25.99
N ASP A 57 -8.51 -11.38 -26.80
CA ASP A 57 -9.92 -11.73 -27.01
C ASP A 57 -10.42 -12.68 -25.90
N PRO A 58 -11.44 -12.27 -25.10
CA PRO A 58 -12.04 -13.13 -24.09
C PRO A 58 -12.50 -14.49 -24.61
N ILE A 59 -13.02 -14.58 -25.84
CA ILE A 59 -13.55 -15.83 -26.41
C ILE A 59 -12.42 -16.84 -26.62
N GLU A 60 -11.32 -16.40 -27.26
CA GLU A 60 -10.15 -17.23 -27.52
C GLU A 60 -9.45 -17.63 -26.21
N ALA A 61 -9.26 -16.66 -25.30
CA ALA A 61 -8.61 -16.88 -24.02
C ALA A 61 -9.35 -17.93 -23.17
N CYS A 62 -10.68 -17.90 -23.17
CA CYS A 62 -11.50 -18.86 -22.43
C CYS A 62 -11.59 -20.23 -23.11
N SER A 63 -11.38 -20.31 -24.43
CA SER A 63 -11.47 -21.54 -25.23
C SER A 63 -12.79 -22.31 -24.98
N GLY A 64 -13.91 -21.57 -24.98
CA GLY A 64 -15.26 -22.11 -24.75
C GLY A 64 -15.63 -22.38 -23.28
N ARG A 65 -14.70 -22.20 -22.32
CA ARG A 65 -14.99 -22.41 -20.89
C ARG A 65 -15.66 -21.17 -20.27
N PRO A 66 -16.73 -21.32 -19.48
CA PRO A 66 -17.34 -20.21 -18.75
C PRO A 66 -16.42 -19.71 -17.63
N VAL A 67 -16.53 -18.42 -17.29
CA VAL A 67 -15.71 -17.76 -16.27
C VAL A 67 -16.48 -17.68 -14.95
N GLY A 68 -16.00 -18.35 -13.92
CA GLY A 68 -16.62 -18.35 -12.60
C GLY A 68 -16.32 -17.06 -11.83
N LEU A 69 -15.08 -16.57 -11.98
CA LEU A 69 -14.62 -15.30 -11.42
C LEU A 69 -13.74 -14.56 -12.44
N ALA A 70 -14.11 -13.32 -12.74
CA ALA A 70 -13.24 -12.37 -13.42
C ALA A 70 -12.89 -11.20 -12.47
N TRP A 71 -11.61 -11.04 -12.16
CA TRP A 71 -11.09 -9.92 -11.38
C TRP A 71 -10.60 -8.81 -12.30
N PHE A 72 -10.85 -7.55 -11.94
CA PHE A 72 -10.42 -6.38 -12.69
C PHE A 72 -9.81 -5.32 -11.76
N SER A 73 -8.55 -4.95 -11.97
CA SER A 73 -7.89 -3.83 -11.28
C SER A 73 -7.32 -2.81 -12.27
N PRO A 74 -8.16 -2.12 -13.05
CA PRO A 74 -7.71 -1.17 -14.07
C PRO A 74 -6.94 0.01 -13.45
N ASP A 75 -6.08 0.64 -14.25
CA ASP A 75 -5.20 1.72 -13.78
C ASP A 75 -6.00 2.89 -13.14
N CYS A 76 -5.70 3.16 -11.87
CA CYS A 76 -6.36 4.19 -11.07
C CYS A 76 -5.68 5.56 -11.11
N LYS A 77 -4.50 5.69 -11.72
CA LYS A 77 -3.64 6.88 -11.68
C LYS A 77 -4.36 8.11 -12.22
N HIS A 78 -5.26 7.94 -13.19
CA HIS A 78 -6.02 9.03 -13.80
C HIS A 78 -7.31 9.38 -13.06
N PHE A 79 -7.60 8.67 -11.96
CA PHE A 79 -8.63 9.00 -10.97
C PHE A 79 -8.03 9.54 -9.66
N SER A 80 -6.86 9.04 -9.26
CA SER A 80 -6.27 9.30 -7.94
C SER A 80 -5.91 10.78 -7.67
N LYS A 81 -6.28 11.26 -6.47
CA LYS A 81 -5.83 12.55 -5.90
C LYS A 81 -4.30 12.68 -5.88
N ALA A 82 -3.57 11.58 -5.71
CA ALA A 82 -2.10 11.57 -5.63
C ALA A 82 -1.41 12.04 -6.92
N LYS A 83 -2.11 12.04 -8.05
CA LYS A 83 -1.60 12.56 -9.32
C LYS A 83 -1.46 14.09 -9.33
N GLY A 84 -2.17 14.80 -8.46
CA GLY A 84 -2.19 16.26 -8.39
C GLY A 84 -2.80 16.91 -9.64
N ASP A 85 -2.35 18.12 -10.01
CA ASP A 85 -2.91 18.92 -11.12
C ASP A 85 -2.51 18.45 -12.54
N LYS A 86 -1.98 17.22 -12.68
CA LYS A 86 -1.56 16.71 -13.98
C LYS A 86 -2.77 16.36 -14.85
N PRO A 87 -2.73 16.64 -16.17
CA PRO A 87 -3.79 16.27 -17.09
C PRO A 87 -4.15 14.79 -17.00
N VAL A 88 -5.44 14.50 -17.16
CA VAL A 88 -5.96 13.14 -17.20
C VAL A 88 -6.19 12.69 -18.64
N ASP A 89 -6.30 11.38 -18.83
CA ASP A 89 -6.29 10.71 -20.13
C ASP A 89 -7.56 9.88 -20.21
N GLN A 90 -8.32 10.03 -21.28
CA GLN A 90 -9.60 9.34 -21.45
C GLN A 90 -9.40 7.83 -21.62
N LYS A 91 -8.40 7.41 -22.42
CA LYS A 91 -8.16 6.00 -22.73
C LYS A 91 -7.79 5.21 -21.47
N ILE A 92 -6.95 5.80 -20.61
CA ILE A 92 -6.58 5.16 -19.34
C ILE A 92 -7.77 5.08 -18.39
N ARG A 93 -8.60 6.13 -18.31
CA ARG A 93 -9.84 6.08 -17.49
C ARG A 93 -10.86 5.07 -18.03
N GLY A 94 -10.89 4.87 -19.34
CA GLY A 94 -11.74 3.92 -20.04
C GLY A 94 -11.35 2.45 -19.88
N LEU A 95 -10.23 2.13 -19.22
CA LEU A 95 -9.82 0.73 -18.96
C LEU A 95 -10.86 -0.07 -18.17
N ALA A 96 -11.71 0.58 -17.38
CA ALA A 96 -12.81 -0.09 -16.68
C ALA A 96 -13.84 -0.71 -17.64
N TRP A 97 -13.98 -0.19 -18.87
CA TRP A 97 -14.87 -0.78 -19.89
C TRP A 97 -14.47 -2.20 -20.30
N VAL A 98 -13.24 -2.64 -20.01
CA VAL A 98 -12.81 -4.03 -20.20
C VAL A 98 -13.72 -5.00 -19.44
N ALA A 99 -14.21 -4.65 -18.25
CA ALA A 99 -15.14 -5.50 -17.51
C ALA A 99 -16.45 -5.74 -18.30
N ILE A 100 -16.97 -4.70 -18.97
CA ILE A 100 -18.15 -4.82 -19.85
C ILE A 100 -17.82 -5.69 -21.07
N ARG A 101 -16.64 -5.52 -21.68
CA ARG A 101 -16.20 -6.34 -22.82
C ARG A 101 -16.21 -7.82 -22.47
N TRP A 102 -15.67 -8.18 -21.30
CA TRP A 102 -15.67 -9.57 -20.81
C TRP A 102 -17.09 -10.09 -20.57
N ALA A 103 -17.91 -9.36 -19.81
CA ALA A 103 -19.30 -9.75 -19.51
C ALA A 103 -20.19 -9.86 -20.76
N LEU A 104 -19.86 -9.10 -21.82
CA LEU A 104 -20.57 -9.17 -23.10
C LEU A 104 -20.14 -10.39 -23.92
N LYS A 105 -18.83 -10.66 -24.01
CA LYS A 105 -18.26 -11.68 -24.92
C LYS A 105 -18.32 -13.10 -24.39
N VAL A 106 -18.22 -13.31 -23.07
CA VAL A 106 -18.21 -14.64 -22.45
C VAL A 106 -19.14 -14.71 -21.24
N PRO A 107 -19.68 -15.89 -20.89
CA PRO A 107 -20.44 -16.06 -19.66
C PRO A 107 -19.52 -15.86 -18.44
N VAL A 108 -19.71 -14.75 -17.73
CA VAL A 108 -19.02 -14.46 -16.46
C VAL A 108 -20.04 -14.55 -15.33
N ARG A 109 -19.78 -15.39 -14.32
CA ARG A 109 -20.69 -15.58 -13.19
C ARG A 109 -20.53 -14.48 -12.14
N VAL A 110 -19.30 -14.25 -11.71
CA VAL A 110 -18.94 -13.20 -10.73
C VAL A 110 -17.84 -12.31 -11.30
N MET A 111 -18.02 -10.99 -11.21
CA MET A 111 -16.97 -10.01 -11.44
C MET A 111 -16.64 -9.30 -10.15
N MET A 112 -15.35 -9.07 -9.92
CA MET A 112 -14.86 -8.20 -8.85
C MET A 112 -13.97 -7.13 -9.46
N LEU A 113 -14.21 -5.87 -9.12
CA LEU A 113 -13.44 -4.74 -9.59
C LEU A 113 -12.87 -3.95 -8.41
N GLU A 114 -11.55 -3.73 -8.42
CA GLU A 114 -10.85 -2.89 -7.44
C GLU A 114 -10.43 -1.56 -8.06
N ASN A 115 -10.57 -0.47 -7.31
CA ASN A 115 -10.06 0.84 -7.69
C ASN A 115 -9.91 1.80 -6.48
N VAL A 116 -9.53 3.04 -6.74
CA VAL A 116 -9.59 4.13 -5.75
C VAL A 116 -11.00 4.68 -5.60
N GLU A 117 -11.30 5.33 -4.46
CA GLU A 117 -12.59 5.99 -4.19
C GLU A 117 -13.01 6.94 -5.33
N GLU A 118 -12.05 7.66 -5.94
CA GLU A 118 -12.33 8.61 -7.00
C GLU A 118 -12.85 7.96 -8.29
N PHE A 119 -12.81 6.64 -8.41
CA PHE A 119 -13.45 5.92 -9.51
C PHE A 119 -14.96 6.19 -9.57
N MET A 120 -15.64 6.36 -8.43
CA MET A 120 -17.06 6.75 -8.39
C MET A 120 -17.32 8.15 -8.97
N THR A 121 -16.27 8.93 -9.17
CA THR A 121 -16.36 10.27 -9.76
C THR A 121 -16.17 10.24 -11.28
N TRP A 122 -16.05 9.04 -11.87
CA TRP A 122 -15.82 8.86 -13.29
C TRP A 122 -16.90 9.56 -14.11
N GLY A 123 -16.42 10.49 -14.92
CA GLY A 123 -17.22 11.40 -15.72
C GLY A 123 -16.38 11.93 -16.88
N PRO A 124 -17.03 12.59 -17.84
CA PRO A 124 -16.41 13.09 -19.06
C PRO A 124 -15.32 14.12 -18.79
N LEU A 125 -14.44 14.30 -19.76
CA LEU A 125 -13.37 15.29 -19.71
C LEU A 125 -13.77 16.58 -20.41
N VAL A 126 -13.36 17.71 -19.82
CA VAL A 126 -13.45 19.05 -20.40
C VAL A 126 -12.04 19.63 -20.57
N LYS A 127 -11.89 20.54 -21.52
CA LYS A 127 -10.64 21.28 -21.70
C LYS A 127 -10.68 22.54 -20.83
N VAL A 128 -9.76 22.61 -19.86
CA VAL A 128 -9.53 23.80 -19.04
C VAL A 128 -8.10 24.25 -19.25
N ASN A 129 -7.90 25.43 -19.82
CA ASN A 129 -6.59 25.97 -20.17
C ASN A 129 -5.77 24.99 -21.04
N GLY A 130 -6.41 24.39 -22.06
CA GLY A 130 -5.81 23.39 -22.95
C GLY A 130 -5.59 21.99 -22.33
N LYS A 131 -5.73 21.84 -21.01
CA LYS A 131 -5.53 20.57 -20.29
C LYS A 131 -6.85 19.83 -20.13
N SER A 132 -6.85 18.51 -20.39
CA SER A 132 -8.01 17.65 -20.13
C SER A 132 -8.17 17.46 -18.62
N ARG A 133 -9.35 17.80 -18.09
CA ARG A 133 -9.72 17.69 -16.68
C ARG A 133 -11.11 17.04 -16.53
N PRO A 134 -11.39 16.30 -15.44
CA PRO A 134 -12.74 15.81 -15.17
C PRO A 134 -13.74 16.96 -15.09
N CYS A 135 -14.90 16.80 -15.72
CA CYS A 135 -15.98 17.78 -15.66
C CYS A 135 -16.60 17.80 -14.25
N PRO A 136 -16.50 18.89 -13.47
CA PRO A 136 -17.04 18.92 -12.12
C PRO A 136 -18.58 18.78 -12.08
N LYS A 137 -19.26 19.30 -13.11
CA LYS A 137 -20.73 19.28 -13.21
C LYS A 137 -21.30 17.89 -13.57
N ARG A 138 -20.48 17.00 -14.12
CA ARG A 138 -20.88 15.67 -14.62
C ARG A 138 -20.10 14.56 -13.91
N LYS A 139 -19.80 14.81 -12.63
CA LYS A 139 -19.09 13.89 -11.75
C LYS A 139 -19.93 12.63 -11.56
N GLY A 140 -19.34 11.46 -11.78
CA GLY A 140 -20.02 10.17 -11.61
C GLY A 140 -20.91 9.72 -12.77
N GLU A 141 -21.17 10.57 -13.76
CA GLU A 141 -22.08 10.25 -14.88
C GLU A 141 -21.62 9.01 -15.67
N THR A 142 -20.31 8.83 -15.86
CA THR A 142 -19.76 7.65 -16.56
C THR A 142 -19.74 6.42 -15.64
N PHE A 143 -19.54 6.59 -14.33
CA PHE A 143 -19.66 5.50 -13.35
C PHE A 143 -21.11 4.97 -13.29
N ASP A 144 -22.10 5.86 -13.25
CA ASP A 144 -23.52 5.48 -13.27
C ASP A 144 -23.87 4.75 -14.56
N ALA A 145 -23.30 5.20 -15.70
CA ALA A 145 -23.44 4.51 -16.98
C ALA A 145 -22.85 3.10 -16.92
N PHE A 146 -21.65 2.94 -16.36
CA PHE A 146 -20.99 1.65 -16.18
C PHE A 146 -21.87 0.68 -15.36
N VAL A 147 -22.43 1.13 -14.23
CA VAL A 147 -23.33 0.32 -13.41
C VAL A 147 -24.63 -0.02 -14.15
N LYS A 148 -25.22 0.96 -14.86
CA LYS A 148 -26.44 0.73 -15.67
C LYS A 148 -26.22 -0.32 -16.75
N VAL A 149 -25.11 -0.28 -17.47
CA VAL A 149 -24.79 -1.28 -18.51
C VAL A 149 -24.75 -2.70 -17.93
N LEU A 150 -24.15 -2.88 -16.76
CA LEU A 150 -24.13 -4.17 -16.06
C LEU A 150 -25.53 -4.63 -15.64
N THR A 151 -26.38 -3.69 -15.22
CA THR A 151 -27.68 -3.96 -14.59
C THR A 151 -28.83 -3.84 -15.60
N THR A 152 -29.43 -2.65 -15.72
CA THR A 152 -30.70 -2.36 -16.40
C THR A 152 -30.57 -1.90 -17.85
N GLY A 153 -29.34 -1.68 -18.31
CA GLY A 153 -29.02 -1.17 -19.63
C GLY A 153 -28.86 0.34 -19.70
N LEU A 154 -28.24 0.79 -20.80
CA LEU A 154 -27.90 2.18 -21.05
C LEU A 154 -28.56 2.69 -22.34
N SER A 155 -29.11 3.91 -22.28
CA SER A 155 -29.68 4.57 -23.46
C SER A 155 -28.58 4.88 -24.49
N PRO A 156 -28.82 4.70 -25.80
CA PRO A 156 -27.86 5.08 -26.84
C PRO A 156 -27.63 6.59 -26.93
N TYR A 157 -28.52 7.40 -26.34
CA TYR A 157 -28.36 8.86 -26.23
C TYR A 157 -27.56 9.28 -24.99
N HIS A 158 -27.19 8.34 -24.13
CA HIS A 158 -26.38 8.64 -22.97
C HIS A 158 -24.98 9.09 -23.42
N PRO A 159 -24.40 10.15 -22.85
CA PRO A 159 -23.12 10.69 -23.34
C PRO A 159 -21.94 9.70 -23.28
N ALA A 160 -21.95 8.77 -22.34
CA ALA A 160 -20.94 7.71 -22.24
C ALA A 160 -21.08 6.59 -23.30
N TRP A 161 -22.18 6.55 -24.06
CA TRP A 161 -22.49 5.45 -24.97
C TRP A 161 -21.46 5.29 -26.09
N SER A 162 -21.13 6.39 -26.78
CA SER A 162 -20.14 6.35 -27.87
C SER A 162 -18.78 5.93 -27.35
N GLU A 163 -18.32 6.57 -26.26
CA GLU A 163 -17.02 6.25 -25.64
C GLU A 163 -16.93 4.76 -25.26
N MET A 164 -17.98 4.21 -24.65
CA MET A 164 -18.03 2.80 -24.30
C MET A 164 -17.96 1.90 -25.54
N CYS A 165 -18.78 2.18 -26.57
CA CYS A 165 -18.82 1.37 -27.79
C CYS A 165 -17.47 1.39 -28.54
N ASP A 166 -16.84 2.57 -28.60
CA ASP A 166 -15.51 2.76 -29.16
C ASP A 166 -14.47 1.98 -28.37
N ALA A 167 -14.49 2.07 -27.03
CA ALA A 167 -13.52 1.42 -26.16
C ALA A 167 -13.58 -0.11 -26.25
N ILE A 168 -14.78 -0.70 -26.27
CA ILE A 168 -14.94 -2.17 -26.32
C ILE A 168 -15.02 -2.73 -27.75
N GLY A 169 -14.95 -1.87 -28.77
CA GLY A 169 -14.85 -2.24 -30.18
C GLY A 169 -16.12 -2.81 -30.81
N ILE A 170 -17.29 -2.25 -30.47
CA ILE A 170 -18.61 -2.77 -30.92
C ILE A 170 -19.38 -1.79 -31.81
N ASN A 171 -18.69 -0.85 -32.46
CA ASN A 171 -19.34 0.20 -33.25
C ASN A 171 -20.23 -0.34 -34.37
N ASP A 172 -19.88 -1.48 -34.96
CA ASP A 172 -20.66 -2.10 -36.02
C ASP A 172 -21.47 -3.32 -35.54
N ASP A 173 -21.36 -3.70 -34.26
CA ASP A 173 -22.05 -4.85 -33.68
C ASP A 173 -23.42 -4.46 -33.11
N VAL A 174 -24.45 -4.66 -33.95
CA VAL A 174 -25.84 -4.34 -33.62
C VAL A 174 -26.38 -5.19 -32.47
N GLU A 175 -26.00 -6.46 -32.37
CA GLU A 175 -26.55 -7.36 -31.36
C GLU A 175 -25.93 -7.09 -29.99
N ALA A 176 -24.62 -6.86 -29.93
CA ALA A 176 -23.96 -6.36 -28.74
C ALA A 176 -24.62 -5.08 -28.22
N LYS A 177 -24.86 -4.10 -29.10
CA LYS A 177 -25.54 -2.85 -28.74
C LYS A 177 -26.95 -3.08 -28.19
N LYS A 178 -27.74 -3.99 -28.77
CA LYS A 178 -29.06 -4.35 -28.23
C LYS A 178 -28.97 -4.96 -26.84
N ARG A 179 -27.97 -5.81 -26.57
CA ARG A 179 -27.72 -6.38 -25.24
C ARG A 179 -27.37 -5.28 -24.23
N LEU A 180 -26.44 -4.39 -24.54
CA LEU A 180 -26.07 -3.28 -23.64
C LEU A 180 -27.23 -2.29 -23.38
N ARG A 181 -28.16 -2.13 -24.32
CA ARG A 181 -29.39 -1.34 -24.12
C ARG A 181 -30.37 -1.97 -23.14
N ARG A 182 -30.44 -3.30 -23.11
CA ARG A 182 -31.29 -4.05 -22.16
C ARG A 182 -30.63 -4.26 -20.80
N GLY A 183 -29.30 -4.14 -20.76
CA GLY A 183 -28.49 -4.46 -19.59
C GLY A 183 -28.01 -5.90 -19.62
N LEU A 184 -26.89 -6.13 -18.94
CA LEU A 184 -26.27 -7.45 -18.87
C LEU A 184 -26.85 -8.34 -17.75
N GLY A 185 -27.78 -7.83 -16.95
CA GLY A 185 -28.55 -8.61 -15.97
C GLY A 185 -27.83 -8.89 -14.65
N TYR A 186 -26.68 -8.24 -14.39
CA TYR A 186 -25.96 -8.44 -13.15
C TYR A 186 -26.65 -7.73 -11.98
N GLN A 187 -26.63 -8.37 -10.81
CA GLN A 187 -26.77 -7.68 -9.53
C GLN A 187 -25.43 -7.02 -9.21
N VAL A 188 -25.42 -5.75 -8.81
CA VAL A 188 -24.20 -4.98 -8.58
C VAL A 188 -24.26 -4.27 -7.23
N GLU A 189 -23.22 -4.45 -6.43
CA GLU A 189 -22.99 -3.67 -5.21
C GLU A 189 -21.54 -3.19 -5.17
N HIS A 190 -21.28 -2.10 -4.45
CA HIS A 190 -19.93 -1.63 -4.21
C HIS A 190 -19.74 -1.08 -2.80
N ARG A 191 -18.53 -1.20 -2.25
CA ARG A 191 -18.16 -0.69 -0.92
C ARG A 191 -16.72 -0.18 -0.89
N MET A 192 -16.44 0.71 0.05
CA MET A 192 -15.09 1.01 0.46
C MET A 192 -14.63 -0.02 1.49
N ILE A 193 -13.43 -0.55 1.30
CA ILE A 193 -12.82 -1.52 2.21
C ILE A 193 -11.43 -1.03 2.59
N LYS A 194 -11.16 -1.03 3.88
CA LYS A 194 -9.85 -0.75 4.47
C LYS A 194 -9.11 -2.06 4.73
N ALA A 195 -7.90 -2.19 4.21
CA ALA A 195 -7.17 -3.46 4.21
C ALA A 195 -6.80 -3.94 5.62
N CYS A 196 -6.52 -3.03 6.55
CA CYS A 196 -6.18 -3.40 7.94
C CYS A 196 -7.31 -4.11 8.67
N ASP A 197 -8.57 -3.85 8.30
CA ASP A 197 -9.74 -4.51 8.88
C ASP A 197 -9.80 -6.02 8.56
N TYR A 198 -8.96 -6.47 7.60
CA TYR A 198 -8.83 -7.85 7.13
C TYR A 198 -7.44 -8.44 7.41
N GLY A 199 -6.63 -7.80 8.25
CA GLY A 199 -5.30 -8.30 8.63
C GLY A 199 -4.18 -7.95 7.66
N ALA A 200 -4.29 -6.83 6.94
CA ALA A 200 -3.11 -6.21 6.32
C ALA A 200 -2.46 -5.24 7.31
N GLY A 201 -1.13 -5.17 7.32
CA GLY A 201 -0.37 -4.14 8.05
C GLY A 201 -0.48 -2.73 7.46
N THR A 202 -1.53 -2.43 6.67
CA THR A 202 -1.76 -1.12 6.05
C THR A 202 -3.20 -0.65 6.13
N SER A 203 -3.38 0.62 6.48
CA SER A 203 -4.66 1.35 6.51
C SER A 203 -5.20 1.70 5.12
N ARG A 204 -4.69 1.07 4.05
CA ARG A 204 -5.04 1.36 2.66
C ARG A 204 -6.52 1.08 2.41
N GLU A 205 -7.25 2.09 2.00
CA GLU A 205 -8.67 2.00 1.66
C GLU A 205 -8.88 2.00 0.14
N ARG A 206 -9.74 1.12 -0.36
CA ARG A 206 -10.03 0.94 -1.78
C ARG A 206 -11.51 0.68 -2.04
N PHE A 207 -11.94 1.11 -3.22
CA PHE A 207 -13.25 0.83 -3.78
C PHE A 207 -13.25 -0.60 -4.32
N PHE A 208 -14.28 -1.37 -3.96
CA PHE A 208 -14.56 -2.68 -4.53
C PHE A 208 -15.99 -2.71 -5.05
N LEU A 209 -16.17 -3.27 -6.25
CA LEU A 209 -17.47 -3.57 -6.84
C LEU A 209 -17.56 -5.07 -7.09
N ILE A 210 -18.69 -5.67 -6.70
CA ILE A 210 -19.02 -7.06 -6.99
C ILE A 210 -20.24 -7.04 -7.91
N ALA A 211 -20.15 -7.77 -9.02
CA ALA A 211 -21.27 -8.00 -9.92
C ALA A 211 -21.53 -9.50 -10.07
N ARG A 212 -22.77 -9.95 -9.92
CA ARG A 212 -23.16 -11.37 -10.04
C ARG A 212 -24.27 -11.59 -11.06
N ASN A 213 -24.18 -12.67 -11.83
CA ASN A 213 -25.18 -13.06 -12.83
C ASN A 213 -25.79 -14.46 -12.57
N ASP A 214 -25.73 -14.94 -11.32
CA ASP A 214 -26.27 -16.24 -10.89
C ASP A 214 -27.45 -16.12 -9.91
N ASN A 215 -28.02 -14.92 -9.76
CA ASN A 215 -29.09 -14.59 -8.81
C ASN A 215 -28.75 -14.81 -7.32
N ALA A 216 -27.54 -15.24 -6.98
CA ALA A 216 -27.13 -15.34 -5.59
C ALA A 216 -26.86 -13.95 -5.01
N LYS A 217 -27.11 -13.78 -3.70
CA LYS A 217 -26.85 -12.52 -3.00
C LYS A 217 -25.36 -12.19 -3.03
N ILE A 218 -25.05 -10.90 -3.16
CA ILE A 218 -23.69 -10.41 -2.94
C ILE A 218 -23.43 -10.41 -1.44
N LEU A 219 -22.35 -11.09 -1.03
CA LEU A 219 -21.93 -11.15 0.37
C LEU A 219 -20.67 -10.34 0.57
N TRP A 220 -20.69 -9.43 1.53
CA TRP A 220 -19.53 -8.67 1.94
C TRP A 220 -18.91 -9.34 3.17
N PRO A 221 -17.59 -9.60 3.19
CA PRO A 221 -16.96 -10.25 4.31
C PRO A 221 -17.03 -9.37 5.56
N GLU A 222 -17.17 -10.01 6.72
CA GLU A 222 -17.03 -9.31 7.99
C GLU A 222 -15.58 -8.90 8.23
N THR A 223 -15.39 -7.76 8.89
CA THR A 223 -14.04 -7.38 9.34
C THR A 223 -13.52 -8.39 10.36
N THR A 224 -12.22 -8.65 10.35
CA THR A 224 -11.57 -9.62 11.24
C THR A 224 -10.70 -8.95 12.29
N HIS A 225 -10.34 -7.68 12.08
CA HIS A 225 -9.47 -6.90 12.96
C HIS A 225 -10.15 -5.59 13.38
N GLY A 226 -9.79 -5.07 14.54
CA GLY A 226 -10.34 -3.85 15.13
C GLY A 226 -10.98 -4.06 16.50
N GLU A 227 -11.78 -3.10 16.95
CA GLU A 227 -12.41 -3.13 18.28
C GLU A 227 -13.31 -4.36 18.45
N GLY A 228 -13.10 -5.11 19.53
CA GLY A 228 -13.81 -6.37 19.79
C GLY A 228 -13.44 -7.54 18.87
N LYS A 229 -12.35 -7.42 18.10
CA LYS A 229 -11.83 -8.45 17.18
C LYS A 229 -10.33 -8.65 17.39
N LEU A 230 -9.63 -9.23 16.40
CA LEU A 230 -8.17 -9.33 16.46
C LEU A 230 -7.53 -7.94 16.43
N ASP A 231 -6.41 -7.78 17.14
CA ASP A 231 -5.63 -6.56 17.09
C ASP A 231 -5.11 -6.29 15.69
N TYR A 232 -5.06 -5.02 15.29
CA TYR A 232 -4.52 -4.65 14.00
C TYR A 232 -3.05 -5.06 13.85
N ILE A 233 -2.69 -5.55 12.67
CA ILE A 233 -1.28 -5.68 12.29
C ILE A 233 -0.70 -4.27 12.15
N THR A 234 0.32 -3.99 12.95
CA THR A 234 0.97 -2.70 13.03
C THR A 234 2.12 -2.59 12.03
N ALA A 235 2.65 -1.39 11.87
CA ALA A 235 3.87 -1.22 11.12
C ALA A 235 5.07 -1.90 11.82
N ALA A 236 5.10 -1.96 13.16
CA ALA A 236 6.14 -2.65 13.94
C ALA A 236 6.22 -4.14 13.59
N ASP A 237 5.07 -4.79 13.40
CA ASP A 237 4.98 -6.21 13.02
C ASP A 237 5.56 -6.46 11.61
N SER A 238 5.58 -5.43 10.77
CA SER A 238 6.08 -5.51 9.40
C SER A 238 7.58 -5.22 9.29
N VAL A 239 8.20 -4.64 10.33
CA VAL A 239 9.61 -4.27 10.35
C VAL A 239 10.49 -5.48 10.62
N ASP A 240 11.56 -5.61 9.83
CA ASP A 240 12.68 -6.50 10.07
C ASP A 240 13.70 -5.80 10.96
N TRP A 241 13.59 -6.05 12.26
CA TRP A 241 14.45 -5.48 13.29
C TRP A 241 15.90 -5.99 13.25
N SER A 242 16.19 -7.03 12.47
CA SER A 242 17.57 -7.49 12.25
C SER A 242 18.37 -6.54 11.34
N ILE A 243 17.69 -5.68 10.58
CA ILE A 243 18.32 -4.74 9.66
C ILE A 243 18.61 -3.42 10.39
N PRO A 244 19.90 -3.09 10.60
CA PRO A 244 20.27 -1.91 11.35
C PRO A 244 19.89 -0.63 10.61
N VAL A 245 19.54 0.38 11.38
CA VAL A 245 19.40 1.77 10.95
C VAL A 245 20.78 2.42 10.85
N THR A 246 20.91 3.46 10.04
CA THR A 246 22.17 4.23 9.97
C THR A 246 22.00 5.57 10.68
N SER A 247 22.97 5.95 11.51
CA SER A 247 22.99 7.26 12.16
C SER A 247 22.80 8.37 11.13
N ILE A 248 22.00 9.37 11.50
CA ILE A 248 21.85 10.59 10.70
C ILE A 248 23.05 11.54 10.87
N PHE A 249 23.83 11.36 11.93
CA PHE A 249 24.99 12.16 12.25
C PHE A 249 26.24 11.66 11.49
N GLY A 250 27.17 12.56 11.17
CA GLY A 250 28.43 12.21 10.51
C GLY A 250 28.30 11.64 9.09
N ARG A 251 27.12 11.76 8.44
CA ARG A 251 26.90 11.25 7.08
C ARG A 251 27.77 12.00 6.07
N LYS A 252 28.42 11.25 5.16
CA LYS A 252 29.17 11.82 4.01
C LYS A 252 28.34 12.78 3.17
N LYS A 253 27.06 12.47 2.99
CA LYS A 253 26.08 13.34 2.32
C LYS A 253 24.98 13.71 3.32
N PRO A 254 24.82 15.00 3.65
CA PRO A 254 23.75 15.48 4.52
C PRO A 254 22.37 15.08 4.00
N LEU A 255 21.44 14.88 4.92
CA LEU A 255 20.02 14.70 4.57
C LEU A 255 19.44 16.01 4.03
N ALA A 256 18.41 15.91 3.19
CA ALA A 256 17.71 17.08 2.71
C ALA A 256 17.07 17.86 3.89
N PRO A 257 17.03 19.20 3.86
CA PRO A 257 16.46 20.00 4.96
C PRO A 257 15.04 19.58 5.35
N LYS A 258 14.18 19.28 4.36
CA LYS A 258 12.82 18.78 4.58
C LYS A 258 12.78 17.43 5.31
N THR A 259 13.79 16.58 5.12
CA THR A 259 13.91 15.30 5.83
C THR A 259 14.26 15.53 7.29
N ILE A 260 15.21 16.45 7.57
CA ILE A 260 15.57 16.82 8.95
C ILE A 260 14.36 17.41 9.68
N GLU A 261 13.63 18.33 9.04
CA GLU A 261 12.41 18.92 9.63
C GLU A 261 11.36 17.83 9.98
N ARG A 262 11.23 16.79 9.16
CA ARG A 262 10.34 15.63 9.44
C ARG A 262 10.78 14.84 10.64
N ILE A 263 12.08 14.57 10.74
CA ILE A 263 12.65 13.84 11.87
C ILE A 263 12.42 14.61 13.17
N ILE A 264 12.73 15.91 13.21
CA ILE A 264 12.56 16.76 14.40
C ILE A 264 11.12 16.71 14.91
N LYS A 265 10.13 16.97 14.04
CA LYS A 265 8.70 16.93 14.44
C LYS A 265 8.25 15.55 14.90
N GLY A 266 8.88 14.49 14.38
CA GLY A 266 8.58 13.12 14.77
C GLY A 266 9.13 12.79 16.15
N LEU A 267 10.35 13.24 16.44
CA LEU A 267 10.96 13.16 17.75
C LEU A 267 10.15 13.94 18.79
N GLU A 268 9.81 15.20 18.50
CA GLU A 268 8.96 16.01 19.37
C GLU A 268 7.65 15.31 19.71
N LYS A 269 6.98 14.73 18.72
CA LYS A 269 5.64 14.14 18.89
C LYS A 269 5.65 12.75 19.52
N TYR A 270 6.57 11.89 19.10
CA TYR A 270 6.52 10.46 19.44
C TYR A 270 7.55 10.04 20.47
N VAL A 271 8.56 10.88 20.73
CA VAL A 271 9.64 10.60 21.68
C VAL A 271 9.61 11.59 22.84
N PHE A 272 9.79 12.89 22.59
CA PHE A 272 10.01 13.89 23.65
C PHE A 272 8.73 14.29 24.39
N ASN A 273 7.63 14.54 23.67
CA ASN A 273 6.36 14.97 24.26
C ASN A 273 5.35 13.82 24.30
N ASN A 274 5.81 12.61 24.57
CA ASN A 274 4.98 11.42 24.67
C ASN A 274 5.31 10.67 25.97
N ASP A 275 4.37 10.65 26.91
CA ASP A 275 4.57 10.00 28.23
C ASP A 275 4.61 8.47 28.14
N ASN A 276 4.13 7.90 27.03
CA ASN A 276 4.14 6.47 26.76
C ASN A 276 4.53 6.19 25.30
N PRO A 277 5.81 6.37 24.94
CA PRO A 277 6.30 6.08 23.60
C PRO A 277 6.32 4.57 23.35
N PHE A 278 6.07 4.18 22.09
CA PHE A 278 6.27 2.79 21.69
C PHE A 278 7.76 2.47 21.83
N PHE A 279 8.09 1.54 22.71
CA PHE A 279 9.45 1.15 23.01
C PHE A 279 9.66 -0.29 22.57
N VAL A 280 10.72 -0.54 21.78
CA VAL A 280 11.14 -1.89 21.40
C VAL A 280 12.18 -2.34 22.42
N PRO A 281 11.81 -3.09 23.47
CA PRO A 281 12.68 -3.25 24.64
C PRO A 281 13.94 -4.05 24.32
N GLU A 282 13.82 -5.06 23.46
CA GLU A 282 14.93 -5.91 23.02
C GLU A 282 16.00 -5.15 22.22
N GLN A 283 15.66 -3.98 21.68
CA GLN A 283 16.55 -3.14 20.86
C GLN A 283 16.92 -1.83 21.56
N ALA A 284 16.32 -1.52 22.72
CA ALA A 284 16.44 -0.24 23.41
C ALA A 284 16.22 0.98 22.48
N VAL A 285 15.19 0.92 21.62
CA VAL A 285 14.86 2.01 20.69
C VAL A 285 13.41 2.48 20.81
N VAL A 286 13.20 3.78 20.56
CA VAL A 286 11.89 4.39 20.33
C VAL A 286 11.75 4.73 18.85
N PRO A 287 10.97 3.98 18.08
CA PRO A 287 10.82 4.18 16.64
C PRO A 287 9.56 4.97 16.26
N PHE A 288 9.61 5.60 15.09
CA PHE A 288 8.44 6.11 14.38
C PHE A 288 8.68 6.08 12.86
N ILE A 289 7.64 6.33 12.08
CA ILE A 289 7.72 6.27 10.62
C ILE A 289 7.57 7.66 10.04
N THR A 290 8.44 7.98 9.08
CA THR A 290 8.42 9.22 8.31
C THR A 290 8.04 8.94 6.86
N GLU A 291 7.07 9.70 6.33
CA GLU A 291 6.71 9.63 4.91
C GLU A 291 7.61 10.54 4.05
N CYS A 292 8.43 9.95 3.20
CA CYS A 292 9.39 10.57 2.30
C CYS A 292 8.78 11.00 0.93
N ALA A 293 7.50 11.36 0.87
CA ALA A 293 6.82 11.78 -0.36
C ALA A 293 6.74 13.31 -0.55
N ASN A 294 6.47 13.78 -1.78
CA ASN A 294 6.26 15.19 -2.15
C ASN A 294 4.85 15.69 -1.80
N GLY A 295 4.35 15.37 -0.61
CA GLY A 295 3.06 15.87 -0.12
C GLY A 295 3.13 17.33 0.33
N SER A 296 2.01 18.06 0.21
CA SER A 296 1.84 19.42 0.74
C SER A 296 1.74 19.47 2.27
N SER A 297 1.47 18.31 2.92
CA SER A 297 1.48 18.15 4.37
C SER A 297 2.53 17.13 4.78
N GLN A 298 3.28 17.50 5.81
CA GLN A 298 4.31 16.69 6.45
C GLN A 298 3.66 15.61 7.33
N ARG A 299 4.15 14.37 7.28
CA ARG A 299 3.44 13.21 7.84
C ARG A 299 4.41 12.24 8.52
N ASN A 300 4.42 12.28 9.85
CA ASN A 300 5.00 11.23 10.69
C ASN A 300 3.85 10.39 11.26
N MET A 301 4.09 9.10 11.45
CA MET A 301 3.08 8.16 11.93
C MET A 301 3.66 7.24 13.01
N ARG A 302 2.80 6.75 13.90
CA ARG A 302 3.25 5.84 14.96
C ARG A 302 3.60 4.50 14.34
N ILE A 303 4.40 3.70 15.05
CA ILE A 303 4.78 2.38 14.56
C ILE A 303 3.80 1.28 15.01
N ASP A 304 3.02 1.54 16.05
CA ASP A 304 1.98 0.69 16.62
C ASP A 304 0.62 0.87 15.94
N GLU A 305 0.58 1.53 14.80
CA GLU A 305 -0.58 1.62 13.92
C GLU A 305 -0.26 1.02 12.54
N PRO A 306 -1.27 0.53 11.78
CA PRO A 306 -1.05 0.06 10.41
C PRO A 306 -0.39 1.13 9.51
N LEU A 307 0.51 0.71 8.60
CA LEU A 307 1.12 1.60 7.62
C LEU A 307 0.07 2.35 6.79
N ARG A 308 0.33 3.61 6.44
CA ARG A 308 -0.50 4.30 5.45
C ARG A 308 -0.37 3.64 4.08
N THR A 309 -1.19 4.08 3.12
CA THR A 309 -1.20 3.54 1.76
C THR A 309 0.21 3.47 1.16
N ILE A 310 0.68 2.26 0.89
CA ILE A 310 1.95 2.02 0.19
C ILE A 310 1.80 2.48 -1.26
N THR A 311 2.71 3.31 -1.74
CA THR A 311 2.67 3.85 -3.10
C THR A 311 3.94 3.49 -3.88
N ALA A 312 3.82 3.38 -5.20
CA ALA A 312 4.96 3.14 -6.09
C ALA A 312 5.87 4.37 -6.27
N HIS A 313 5.60 5.48 -5.57
CA HIS A 313 6.31 6.75 -5.70
C HIS A 313 6.55 7.41 -4.32
N PRO A 314 7.77 7.88 -3.99
CA PRO A 314 8.96 8.00 -4.83
C PRO A 314 9.64 6.65 -5.11
N LYS A 315 10.59 6.67 -6.05
CA LYS A 315 11.34 5.46 -6.46
C LYS A 315 12.00 4.82 -5.22
N GLY A 316 11.59 3.59 -4.89
CA GLY A 316 12.12 2.85 -3.73
C GLY A 316 11.29 2.94 -2.44
N GLY A 317 10.12 3.58 -2.46
CA GLY A 317 9.16 3.58 -1.36
C GLY A 317 9.03 4.91 -0.65
N SER A 318 7.85 5.17 -0.09
CA SER A 318 7.52 6.42 0.59
C SER A 318 7.77 6.39 2.10
N PHE A 319 8.18 5.27 2.69
CA PHE A 319 8.31 5.14 4.15
C PHE A 319 9.75 4.93 4.58
N ALA A 320 10.15 5.66 5.63
CA ALA A 320 11.40 5.49 6.33
C ALA A 320 11.15 5.23 7.81
N LEU A 321 11.88 4.26 8.37
CA LEU A 321 11.98 4.00 9.79
C LEU A 321 12.96 5.00 10.40
N VAL A 322 12.51 5.76 11.39
CA VAL A 322 13.35 6.59 12.25
C VAL A 322 13.38 5.95 13.63
N THR A 323 14.55 5.92 14.25
CA THR A 323 14.75 5.35 15.58
C THR A 323 15.52 6.33 16.44
N SER A 324 15.13 6.45 17.71
CA SER A 324 15.93 7.04 18.77
C SER A 324 16.49 5.91 19.61
N HIS A 325 17.80 5.71 19.57
CA HIS A 325 18.46 4.77 20.46
C HIS A 325 18.55 5.41 21.83
N VAL A 326 18.09 4.69 22.85
CA VAL A 326 18.00 5.21 24.20
C VAL A 326 18.73 4.30 25.19
N ILE A 327 19.36 4.91 26.20
CA ILE A 327 19.92 4.18 27.34
C ILE A 327 19.16 4.60 28.60
N LYS A 328 18.78 3.60 29.39
CA LYS A 328 18.16 3.78 30.71
C LYS A 328 19.20 4.18 31.74
N PHE A 329 18.96 5.26 32.48
CA PHE A 329 19.75 5.58 33.65
C PHE A 329 19.08 5.04 34.92
N ARG A 330 19.87 4.38 35.78
CA ARG A 330 19.47 4.04 37.15
C ARG A 330 20.42 4.75 38.12
N ASN A 331 19.86 5.30 39.19
CA ASN A 331 20.58 5.79 40.37
C ASN A 331 21.74 6.77 40.11
N GLY A 332 21.58 7.72 39.18
CA GLY A 332 22.57 8.79 39.00
C GLY A 332 23.96 8.31 38.55
N ASN A 333 24.03 7.21 37.79
CA ASN A 333 25.28 6.74 37.19
C ASN A 333 26.02 7.89 36.51
N ILE A 334 27.23 8.18 37.01
CA ILE A 334 28.17 9.13 36.44
C ILE A 334 28.94 8.35 35.37
N GLY A 335 28.93 8.82 34.12
CA GLY A 335 29.71 8.21 33.04
C GLY A 335 31.22 8.27 33.32
N HIS A 336 32.01 7.44 32.65
CA HIS A 336 33.47 7.45 32.71
C HIS A 336 34.06 7.73 31.33
N GLY A 337 35.28 8.26 31.30
CA GLY A 337 36.01 8.51 30.06
C GLY A 337 36.31 7.23 29.29
N MET A 338 36.44 7.31 27.96
CA MET A 338 36.87 6.16 27.14
C MET A 338 38.33 5.75 27.41
N ASP A 339 39.09 6.61 28.06
CA ASP A 339 40.46 6.46 28.54
C ASP A 339 40.55 6.01 30.00
N GLU A 340 39.42 5.85 30.69
CA GLU A 340 39.36 5.41 32.08
C GLU A 340 39.06 3.91 32.19
N PRO A 341 39.60 3.22 33.21
CA PRO A 341 39.29 1.81 33.46
C PRO A 341 37.80 1.58 33.69
N MET A 342 37.26 0.54 33.07
CA MET A 342 35.85 0.17 33.19
C MET A 342 35.46 -0.10 34.64
N HIS A 343 34.32 0.45 35.07
CA HIS A 343 33.79 0.20 36.42
C HIS A 343 33.40 -1.27 36.62
N THR A 344 33.36 -1.70 37.89
CA THR A 344 32.96 -3.05 38.29
C THR A 344 31.64 -3.46 37.64
N ILE A 345 31.70 -4.47 36.76
CA ILE A 345 30.52 -5.08 36.15
C ILE A 345 29.81 -5.92 37.23
N SER A 346 28.75 -5.37 37.80
CA SER A 346 27.89 -6.11 38.74
C SER A 346 27.15 -7.26 38.02
N ALA A 347 26.75 -8.28 38.77
CA ALA A 347 26.13 -9.51 38.26
C ALA A 347 24.84 -9.32 37.41
N GLY A 348 24.31 -8.10 37.31
CA GLY A 348 23.17 -7.73 36.45
C GLY A 348 23.51 -7.24 35.04
N GLY A 349 24.79 -7.06 34.69
CA GLY A 349 25.30 -6.91 33.30
C GLY A 349 24.84 -5.73 32.43
N ASN A 350 23.78 -5.00 32.77
CA ASN A 350 23.09 -4.08 31.85
C ASN A 350 23.46 -2.59 32.00
N HIS A 351 24.61 -2.26 32.59
CA HIS A 351 24.93 -0.88 33.01
C HIS A 351 25.98 -0.19 32.12
N LEU A 352 26.38 -0.80 31.00
CA LEU A 352 27.37 -0.25 30.08
C LEU A 352 26.71 0.05 28.74
N GLY A 353 26.78 1.30 28.30
CA GLY A 353 26.44 1.70 26.94
C GLY A 353 27.11 3.03 26.59
N GLU A 354 27.55 3.17 25.34
CA GLU A 354 28.17 4.39 24.83
C GLU A 354 27.13 5.52 24.85
N VAL A 355 27.36 6.51 25.71
CA VAL A 355 26.51 7.69 25.81
C VAL A 355 27.10 8.80 24.95
N ARG A 356 26.45 9.12 23.83
CA ARG A 356 26.71 10.38 23.12
C ARG A 356 25.76 11.44 23.64
N ALA A 357 26.28 12.36 24.44
CA ALA A 357 25.53 13.51 24.91
C ALA A 357 25.52 14.62 23.85
N PHE A 358 24.33 15.11 23.51
CA PHE A 358 24.17 16.31 22.69
C PHE A 358 24.04 17.51 23.61
N LEU A 359 24.94 18.48 23.47
CA LEU A 359 24.85 19.75 24.20
C LEU A 359 23.96 20.71 23.40
N ILE A 360 22.82 21.09 23.98
CA ILE A 360 21.98 22.17 23.45
C ILE A 360 22.41 23.47 24.11
N SER A 361 22.91 24.41 23.32
CA SER A 361 23.19 25.78 23.75
C SER A 361 21.97 26.67 23.48
N TYR A 362 21.37 27.23 24.53
CA TYR A 362 20.22 28.13 24.42
C TYR A 362 20.65 29.56 24.03
N TYR A 363 20.64 29.87 22.73
CA TYR A 363 20.42 31.23 22.23
C TYR A 363 19.20 31.22 21.30
N GLY A 364 18.52 32.37 21.19
CA GLY A 364 17.34 32.55 20.33
C GLY A 364 17.55 32.32 18.83
N THR A 365 18.74 31.85 18.41
CA THR A 365 19.13 31.54 17.03
C THR A 365 20.17 30.41 16.86
N SER A 366 20.52 29.60 17.88
CA SER A 366 21.62 28.61 17.78
C SER A 366 21.19 27.15 17.58
N SER A 367 22.04 26.37 16.90
CA SER A 367 21.92 24.93 16.64
C SER A 367 22.72 24.07 17.63
N ALA A 368 22.37 22.78 17.75
CA ALA A 368 23.05 21.80 18.60
C ALA A 368 24.57 21.71 18.32
N GLN A 369 25.36 21.51 19.38
CA GLN A 369 26.83 21.44 19.31
C GLN A 369 27.32 19.99 19.45
N ASN A 370 28.35 19.62 18.68
CA ASN A 370 29.02 18.33 18.81
C ASN A 370 29.91 18.32 20.07
N ILE A 371 29.89 17.22 20.83
CA ILE A 371 30.71 17.04 22.04
C ILE A 371 32.22 17.09 21.78
N SER A 372 32.65 16.82 20.55
CA SER A 372 34.05 16.93 20.11
C SER A 372 34.51 18.36 19.81
N GLU A 373 33.59 19.34 19.79
CA GLU A 373 33.90 20.74 19.52
C GLU A 373 34.05 21.54 20.83
N PRO A 374 34.97 22.52 20.91
CA PRO A 374 35.16 23.34 22.11
C PRO A 374 33.86 24.03 22.53
N LEU A 375 33.50 23.92 23.82
CA LEU A 375 32.30 24.54 24.40
C LEU A 375 32.20 26.03 24.05
N ASN A 376 30.99 26.47 23.68
CA ASN A 376 30.68 27.89 23.57
C ASN A 376 30.77 28.60 24.92
N THR A 377 30.85 29.94 24.91
CA THR A 377 31.04 30.79 26.10
C THR A 377 30.17 30.36 27.28
N ILE A 378 30.82 29.86 28.33
CA ILE A 378 30.17 29.47 29.59
C ILE A 378 29.74 30.75 30.31
N THR A 379 28.47 30.84 30.68
CA THR A 379 27.89 32.03 31.33
C THR A 379 27.35 31.71 32.71
N THR A 380 27.03 32.74 33.48
CA THR A 380 26.49 32.64 34.86
C THR A 380 25.08 32.06 35.01
N LYS A 381 24.46 31.56 33.92
CA LYS A 381 23.21 30.80 33.96
C LYS A 381 23.45 29.43 33.33
N ASP A 382 22.78 28.40 33.86
CA ASP A 382 22.79 27.05 33.28
C ASP A 382 22.28 27.12 31.83
N ARG A 383 23.13 26.72 30.87
CA ARG A 383 22.87 26.89 29.43
C ARG A 383 23.16 25.65 28.59
N HIS A 384 23.49 24.54 29.24
CA HIS A 384 23.76 23.26 28.62
C HIS A 384 22.86 22.21 29.29
N GLY A 385 21.97 21.59 28.50
CA GLY A 385 21.03 20.58 29.00
C GLY A 385 21.24 19.24 28.32
N LEU A 386 21.19 18.16 29.10
CA LEU A 386 21.08 16.79 28.61
C LEU A 386 19.63 16.54 28.18
N VAL A 387 19.42 16.00 26.98
CA VAL A 387 18.07 15.62 26.54
C VAL A 387 17.68 14.29 27.19
N ILE A 388 16.89 14.38 28.27
CA ILE A 388 16.30 13.24 28.97
C ILE A 388 14.84 13.08 28.53
N VAL A 389 14.43 11.84 28.29
CA VAL A 389 13.06 11.43 27.94
C VAL A 389 12.54 10.52 29.03
N LYS A 390 11.31 10.74 29.49
CA LYS A 390 10.67 9.85 30.46
C LYS A 390 9.86 8.78 29.74
N ILE A 391 10.14 7.52 30.03
CA ILE A 391 9.40 6.37 29.50
C ILE A 391 8.93 5.54 30.70
N ASN A 392 7.62 5.40 30.89
CA ASN A 392 7.03 4.68 32.02
C ASN A 392 7.54 5.16 33.40
N GLY A 393 7.77 6.47 33.55
CA GLY A 393 8.25 7.08 34.78
C GLY A 393 9.76 6.97 35.03
N GLU A 394 10.52 6.37 34.12
CA GLU A 394 11.97 6.23 34.21
C GLU A 394 12.69 7.16 33.21
N ASP A 395 13.88 7.63 33.58
CA ASP A 395 14.69 8.56 32.77
C ASP A 395 15.58 7.83 31.76
N TYR A 396 15.46 8.22 30.49
CA TYR A 396 16.24 7.71 29.36
C TYR A 396 16.96 8.85 28.64
N GLN A 397 18.14 8.56 28.09
CA GLN A 397 18.87 9.51 27.24
C GLN A 397 18.88 9.04 25.79
N VAL A 398 18.62 9.94 24.84
CA VAL A 398 18.81 9.67 23.40
C VAL A 398 20.30 9.74 23.07
N ILE A 399 20.87 8.64 22.57
CA ILE A 399 22.30 8.52 22.22
C ILE A 399 22.56 8.59 20.72
N ASP A 400 21.60 8.20 19.88
CA ASP A 400 21.71 8.27 18.43
C ASP A 400 20.34 8.33 17.78
N ILE A 401 20.27 8.93 16.59
CA ILE A 401 19.08 8.94 15.76
C ILE A 401 19.40 8.23 14.45
N GLY A 402 18.77 7.08 14.25
CA GLY A 402 18.93 6.26 13.06
C GLY A 402 17.82 6.48 12.04
N LEU A 403 18.14 6.39 10.74
CA LEU A 403 17.19 6.43 9.63
C LEU A 403 17.50 5.32 8.62
N ARG A 404 16.49 4.56 8.20
CA ARG A 404 16.55 3.74 6.97
C ARG A 404 15.21 3.75 6.23
N MET A 405 15.25 3.51 4.92
CA MET A 405 14.01 3.24 4.17
C MET A 405 13.47 1.87 4.55
N PHE A 406 12.15 1.69 4.45
CA PHE A 406 11.56 0.35 4.51
C PHE A 406 12.11 -0.51 3.36
N GLU A 407 12.41 -1.76 3.66
CA GLU A 407 12.84 -2.76 2.69
C GLU A 407 11.64 -3.35 1.96
N PRO A 408 11.83 -3.84 0.72
CA PRO A 408 10.73 -4.39 -0.06
C PRO A 408 9.93 -5.48 0.68
N HIS A 409 10.59 -6.42 1.37
CA HIS A 409 9.90 -7.49 2.10
C HIS A 409 9.03 -6.98 3.24
N GLU A 410 9.46 -5.92 3.94
CA GLU A 410 8.65 -5.25 4.97
C GLU A 410 7.36 -4.66 4.38
N LEU A 411 7.46 -4.04 3.20
CA LEU A 411 6.29 -3.47 2.50
C LEU A 411 5.34 -4.56 1.96
N PHE A 412 5.87 -5.66 1.43
CA PHE A 412 5.04 -6.80 1.00
C PHE A 412 4.34 -7.45 2.19
N LYS A 413 5.03 -7.62 3.33
CA LYS A 413 4.44 -8.12 4.58
C LYS A 413 3.30 -7.20 5.05
N ALA A 414 3.54 -5.89 5.09
CA ALA A 414 2.50 -4.93 5.47
C ALA A 414 1.30 -4.91 4.49
N GLN A 415 1.51 -5.16 3.21
CA GLN A 415 0.43 -5.25 2.22
C GLN A 415 -0.38 -6.57 2.35
N GLY A 416 0.06 -7.52 3.17
CA GLY A 416 -0.60 -8.80 3.42
C GLY A 416 -0.11 -9.95 2.52
N PHE A 417 1.07 -9.82 1.92
CA PHE A 417 1.72 -10.96 1.27
C PHE A 417 2.41 -11.83 2.32
N GLY A 418 2.35 -13.15 2.14
CA GLY A 418 3.06 -14.08 3.02
C GLY A 418 4.55 -14.18 2.68
N ASP A 419 5.37 -14.61 3.64
CA ASP A 419 6.84 -14.66 3.54
C ASP A 419 7.37 -15.54 2.39
N LYS A 420 6.55 -16.48 1.92
CA LYS A 420 6.87 -17.36 0.78
C LYS A 420 6.70 -16.67 -0.58
N TYR A 421 6.16 -15.44 -0.64
CA TYR A 421 6.00 -14.72 -1.89
C TYR A 421 7.36 -14.23 -2.41
N LYS A 422 7.74 -14.68 -3.60
CA LYS A 422 9.04 -14.42 -4.20
C LYS A 422 9.03 -13.05 -4.87
N ILE A 423 9.79 -12.11 -4.30
CA ILE A 423 9.84 -10.71 -4.77
C ILE A 423 11.21 -10.29 -5.27
N SER A 424 12.26 -11.05 -4.98
CA SER A 424 13.65 -10.61 -5.14
C SER A 424 14.25 -10.93 -6.51
N HIS A 425 13.68 -11.90 -7.24
CA HIS A 425 14.20 -12.38 -8.52
C HIS A 425 13.09 -12.53 -9.55
N ASP A 426 13.48 -12.40 -10.81
CA ASP A 426 12.66 -12.61 -11.99
C ASP A 426 12.59 -14.13 -12.34
N SER A 427 11.82 -14.51 -13.36
CA SER A 427 11.62 -15.91 -13.77
C SER A 427 12.87 -16.58 -14.33
N ASN A 428 13.87 -15.80 -14.73
CA ASN A 428 15.19 -16.25 -15.16
C ASN A 428 16.21 -16.27 -14.00
N GLY A 429 15.78 -15.95 -12.77
CA GLY A 429 16.66 -15.89 -11.60
C GLY A 429 17.49 -14.61 -11.50
N LYS A 430 17.24 -13.58 -12.31
CA LYS A 430 17.92 -12.28 -12.21
C LYS A 430 17.32 -11.45 -11.08
N LYS A 431 18.19 -10.84 -10.27
CA LYS A 431 17.78 -10.02 -9.12
C LYS A 431 17.06 -8.74 -9.56
N LEU A 432 15.88 -8.51 -9.00
CA LEU A 432 15.09 -7.31 -9.20
C LEU A 432 15.59 -6.14 -8.34
N THR A 433 15.58 -4.94 -8.89
CA THR A 433 15.93 -3.72 -8.13
C THR A 433 14.90 -3.45 -7.04
N LYS A 434 15.30 -2.89 -5.88
CA LYS A 434 14.36 -2.50 -4.81
C LYS A 434 13.22 -1.64 -5.34
N LYS A 435 13.53 -0.69 -6.23
CA LYS A 435 12.55 0.16 -6.91
C LYS A 435 11.47 -0.66 -7.64
N ASN A 436 11.88 -1.67 -8.42
CA ASN A 436 10.94 -2.51 -9.16
C ASN A 436 10.05 -3.31 -8.20
N GLN A 437 10.62 -3.88 -7.15
CA GLN A 437 9.87 -4.62 -6.13
C GLN A 437 8.81 -3.72 -5.46
N VAL A 438 9.22 -2.53 -5.01
CA VAL A 438 8.32 -1.56 -4.37
C VAL A 438 7.18 -1.11 -5.30
N ALA A 439 7.47 -0.95 -6.59
CA ALA A 439 6.45 -0.59 -7.57
C ALA A 439 5.36 -1.69 -7.71
N LYS A 440 5.74 -2.97 -7.61
CA LYS A 440 4.77 -4.08 -7.68
C LYS A 440 3.86 -4.14 -6.46
N VAL A 441 4.39 -3.97 -5.25
CA VAL A 441 3.55 -3.94 -4.03
C VAL A 441 2.68 -2.68 -3.96
N GLY A 442 3.19 -1.50 -4.31
CA GLY A 442 2.41 -0.25 -4.23
C GLY A 442 1.19 -0.20 -5.16
N ASN A 443 1.26 -0.93 -6.28
CA ASN A 443 0.16 -1.07 -7.26
C ASN A 443 -0.66 -2.34 -7.08
N SER A 444 -0.33 -3.18 -6.09
CA SER A 444 -1.05 -4.44 -5.86
C SER A 444 -2.38 -4.23 -5.14
N VAL A 445 -3.31 -5.15 -5.40
CA VAL A 445 -4.45 -5.43 -4.51
C VAL A 445 -3.92 -6.19 -3.30
N SER A 446 -4.42 -5.88 -2.10
CA SER A 446 -4.04 -6.61 -0.89
C SER A 446 -4.55 -8.07 -0.96
N PRO A 447 -3.68 -9.09 -0.84
CA PRO A 447 -4.09 -10.48 -0.95
C PRO A 447 -5.13 -10.90 0.10
N VAL A 448 -5.04 -10.37 1.33
CA VAL A 448 -5.97 -10.72 2.41
C VAL A 448 -7.39 -10.20 2.16
N VAL A 449 -7.53 -9.02 1.54
CA VAL A 449 -8.83 -8.46 1.14
C VAL A 449 -9.42 -9.25 -0.02
N ALA A 450 -8.63 -9.53 -1.06
CA ALA A 450 -9.08 -10.33 -2.19
C ALA A 450 -9.52 -11.73 -1.74
N LYS A 451 -8.78 -12.37 -0.83
CA LYS A 451 -9.15 -13.64 -0.20
C LYS A 451 -10.49 -13.56 0.53
N ALA A 452 -10.72 -12.52 1.33
CA ALA A 452 -11.96 -12.36 2.10
C ALA A 452 -13.18 -12.20 1.17
N LEU A 453 -13.06 -11.35 0.14
CA LEU A 453 -14.13 -11.11 -0.84
C LEU A 453 -14.47 -12.38 -1.62
N VAL A 454 -13.45 -13.10 -2.08
CA VAL A 454 -13.62 -14.34 -2.85
C VAL A 454 -14.24 -15.43 -1.98
N ARG A 455 -13.79 -15.61 -0.73
CA ARG A 455 -14.41 -16.58 0.19
C ARG A 455 -15.88 -16.28 0.45
N ALA A 456 -16.23 -15.01 0.71
CA ALA A 456 -17.61 -14.62 0.97
C ALA A 456 -18.55 -14.92 -0.21
N ASN A 457 -18.05 -14.84 -1.46
CA ASN A 457 -18.90 -14.95 -2.64
C ASN A 457 -18.81 -16.30 -3.37
N LEU A 458 -17.73 -17.06 -3.16
CA LEU A 458 -17.41 -18.27 -3.93
C LEU A 458 -16.86 -19.42 -3.06
N GLY A 459 -16.59 -19.20 -1.78
CA GLY A 459 -15.95 -20.20 -0.90
C GLY A 459 -16.78 -21.46 -0.65
N GLU A 460 -18.10 -21.34 -0.55
CA GLU A 460 -18.99 -22.49 -0.32
C GLU A 460 -19.18 -23.37 -1.57
N SER A 461 -19.01 -22.81 -2.76
CA SER A 461 -19.09 -23.54 -4.04
C SER A 461 -17.94 -24.53 -4.28
N VAL A 462 -16.87 -24.51 -3.48
CA VAL A 462 -15.74 -25.46 -3.59
C VAL A 462 -15.83 -26.59 -2.57
N SER A 463 -16.46 -26.37 -1.40
CA SER A 463 -16.68 -27.43 -0.39
C SER A 463 -17.61 -28.53 -0.91
N SER A 464 -18.62 -28.15 -1.69
CA SER A 464 -19.59 -29.10 -2.28
C SER A 464 -19.04 -29.91 -3.46
N ALA A 465 -17.94 -29.48 -4.10
CA ALA A 465 -17.29 -30.20 -5.20
C ALA A 465 -16.16 -31.13 -4.73
N VAL A 466 -15.71 -31.00 -3.47
CA VAL A 466 -14.72 -31.91 -2.85
C VAL A 466 -15.42 -32.99 -1.99
N ALA A 467 -16.69 -32.77 -1.65
CA ALA A 467 -17.53 -33.72 -0.91
C ALA A 467 -18.44 -34.59 -1.80
N ALA A 468 -18.38 -34.43 -3.13
CA ALA A 468 -19.07 -35.26 -4.13
C ALA A 468 -18.02 -35.97 -4.99
#